data_AF-A0A7K0TZ92-F1
#
_entry.id   AF-A0A7K0TZ92-F1
#
_cell.length_a   1.000
_cell.length_b   1.000
_cell.length_c   1.000
_cell.angle_alpha   90.00
_cell.angle_beta   90.00
_cell.angle_gamma   90.00
#
_symmetry.space_group_name_H-M   'P 1'
#
loop_
_entity.id
_entity.type
_entity.pdbx_description
1 polymer ?
#
loop_
_entity_poly.entity_id
_entity_poly.type
_entity_poly.pdbx_seq_one_letter_code
_entity_poly.pdbx_strand_id
1 'polypeptide(L)'
;MEKGAYCAGVGTLGEQLHWLDATAVAELVRRGDLAPAEPTIAAAERIEQLDTELNAVNLRWFDRAIARARDGSAPVGPLRGVPFLLKDLWADYAGHPITNGNRALKAAAHVSTENTWLVERFETAGLSIVGRGASPEWGSLPSTEPLAFGITRNPWNPDHSPGGSSGGSAAAVAAGMVPIAHASDGGGSIRIPASCCGLVGLKTSQGRITAGPLRDESGLGVELCVSRTVRDTALVLDIAQGPGTGDTVIAAAPTRAYVDEVGAEPGRLRIGLLDFHPRGIEVHDECVKAVRNTARILESLGHHVEPAFPEALADEVFPKQFSTLWAANMAGHRSRTGALLGRPLTADEVEPINWALAELAGGISAEAYATALGAVARFRR
;
A
#
# COMPACT_ATOMS: atom_id res chain seq x y z
N MET A 1 14.01 -22.17 -26.20
CA MET A 1 15.45 -22.09 -26.55
C MET A 1 16.11 -21.24 -25.49
N GLU A 2 17.02 -21.84 -24.74
CA GLU A 2 17.72 -21.27 -23.59
C GLU A 2 18.65 -20.12 -23.99
N LYS A 3 18.52 -18.99 -23.29
CA LYS A 3 19.62 -18.03 -23.04
C LYS A 3 19.42 -17.40 -21.67
N GLY A 4 20.02 -18.02 -20.65
CA GLY A 4 20.28 -17.41 -19.35
C GLY A 4 21.57 -16.60 -19.42
N ALA A 5 21.47 -15.34 -19.86
CA ALA A 5 22.62 -14.44 -19.96
C ALA A 5 22.81 -13.60 -18.68
N TYR A 6 21.82 -13.55 -17.80
CA TYR A 6 21.98 -12.93 -16.49
C TYR A 6 22.65 -13.92 -15.52
N CYS A 7 23.96 -13.70 -15.35
CA CYS A 7 24.86 -14.18 -14.30
C CYS A 7 25.55 -15.55 -14.44
N ALA A 8 26.77 -15.47 -14.98
CA ALA A 8 27.93 -16.24 -14.53
C ALA A 8 28.48 -15.76 -13.16
N GLY A 9 27.60 -15.36 -12.23
CA GLY A 9 27.93 -14.86 -10.89
C GLY A 9 27.69 -15.90 -9.80
N VAL A 10 28.36 -15.76 -8.64
CA VAL A 10 28.16 -16.63 -7.48
C VAL A 10 26.86 -16.22 -6.76
N GLY A 11 25.93 -17.16 -6.55
CA GLY A 11 24.67 -16.96 -5.82
C GLY A 11 23.41 -17.41 -6.58
N THR A 12 22.27 -17.54 -5.90
CA THR A 12 20.98 -17.86 -6.55
C THR A 12 20.45 -16.67 -7.36
N LEU A 13 19.50 -16.90 -8.27
CA LEU A 13 18.86 -15.81 -9.01
C LEU A 13 18.14 -14.84 -8.06
N GLY A 14 17.52 -15.34 -6.99
CA GLY A 14 16.99 -14.53 -5.90
C GLY A 14 18.02 -13.55 -5.33
N GLU A 15 19.23 -14.02 -5.03
CA GLU A 15 20.32 -13.17 -4.52
C GLU A 15 20.83 -12.16 -5.54
N GLN A 16 20.71 -12.44 -6.83
CA GLN A 16 21.15 -11.50 -7.87
C GLN A 16 20.12 -10.41 -8.16
N LEU A 17 18.83 -10.71 -8.02
CA LEU A 17 17.74 -9.80 -8.40
C LEU A 17 17.18 -8.99 -7.22
N HIS A 18 17.32 -9.44 -5.97
CA HIS A 18 16.56 -8.88 -4.83
C HIS A 18 16.73 -7.37 -4.58
N TRP A 19 17.90 -6.79 -4.93
CA TRP A 19 18.13 -5.34 -4.79
C TRP A 19 17.88 -4.52 -6.05
N LEU A 20 17.60 -5.16 -7.18
CA LEU A 20 17.13 -4.43 -8.36
C LEU A 20 15.74 -3.87 -8.08
N ASP A 21 15.48 -2.66 -8.56
CA ASP A 21 14.15 -2.08 -8.51
C ASP A 21 13.28 -2.60 -9.67
N ALA A 22 11.97 -2.35 -9.60
CA ALA A 22 11.01 -2.92 -10.55
C ALA A 22 11.32 -2.48 -11.99
N THR A 23 11.71 -1.22 -12.15
CA THR A 23 12.13 -0.66 -13.45
C THR A 23 13.34 -1.40 -14.02
N ALA A 24 14.36 -1.70 -13.21
CA ALA A 24 15.53 -2.45 -13.65
C ALA A 24 15.20 -3.91 -14.01
N VAL A 25 14.37 -4.58 -13.19
CA VAL A 25 13.90 -5.94 -13.48
C VAL A 25 13.13 -6.00 -14.80
N ALA A 26 12.22 -5.06 -15.04
CA ALA A 26 11.48 -4.98 -16.29
C ALA A 26 12.38 -4.74 -17.51
N GLU A 27 13.45 -3.94 -17.37
CA GLU A 27 14.45 -3.71 -18.43
C GLU A 27 15.15 -5.01 -18.84
N LEU A 28 15.56 -5.82 -17.85
CA LEU A 28 16.24 -7.09 -18.09
C LEU A 28 15.35 -8.07 -18.84
N VAL A 29 14.07 -8.15 -18.48
CA VAL A 29 13.09 -8.96 -19.19
C VAL A 29 12.86 -8.41 -20.62
N ARG A 30 12.75 -7.09 -20.77
CA ARG A 30 12.51 -6.44 -22.07
C ARG A 30 13.66 -6.65 -23.05
N ARG A 31 14.92 -6.62 -22.59
CA ARG A 31 16.11 -6.89 -23.42
C ARG A 31 16.32 -8.38 -23.72
N GLY A 32 15.61 -9.26 -23.01
CA GLY A 32 15.79 -10.71 -23.11
C GLY A 32 17.01 -11.22 -22.32
N ASP A 33 17.55 -10.42 -21.40
CA ASP A 33 18.59 -10.86 -20.46
C ASP A 33 18.01 -11.84 -19.42
N LEU A 34 16.71 -11.68 -19.11
CA LEU A 34 15.90 -12.58 -18.29
C LEU A 34 14.66 -13.04 -19.05
N ALA A 35 14.26 -14.30 -18.88
CA ALA A 35 12.94 -14.78 -19.25
C ALA A 35 11.87 -14.20 -18.31
N PRO A 36 10.63 -13.93 -18.79
CA PRO A 36 9.59 -13.30 -17.95
C PRO A 36 9.25 -14.03 -16.64
N ALA A 37 9.48 -15.35 -16.57
CA ALA A 37 9.20 -16.14 -15.38
C ALA A 37 10.35 -16.15 -14.35
N GLU A 38 11.57 -15.80 -14.76
CA GLU A 38 12.76 -15.86 -13.91
C GLU A 38 12.68 -14.92 -12.70
N PRO A 39 12.25 -13.64 -12.83
CA PRO A 39 12.08 -12.78 -11.66
C PRO A 39 11.00 -13.30 -10.69
N THR A 40 9.93 -13.91 -11.21
CA THR A 40 8.86 -14.49 -10.39
C THR A 40 9.34 -15.70 -9.59
N ILE A 41 10.15 -16.58 -10.20
CA ILE A 41 10.79 -17.71 -9.52
C ILE A 41 11.72 -17.20 -8.42
N ALA A 42 12.56 -16.21 -8.75
CA ALA A 42 13.48 -15.60 -7.80
C ALA A 42 12.77 -14.98 -6.58
N ALA A 43 11.63 -14.31 -6.80
CA ALA A 43 10.82 -13.77 -5.71
C ALA A 43 10.18 -14.87 -4.84
N ALA A 44 9.69 -15.96 -5.45
CA ALA A 44 9.15 -17.09 -4.71
C ALA A 44 10.21 -17.70 -3.77
N GLU A 45 11.42 -17.94 -4.28
CA GLU A 45 12.56 -18.44 -3.47
C GLU A 45 12.87 -17.50 -2.29
N ARG A 46 12.90 -16.18 -2.54
CA ARG A 46 13.15 -15.18 -1.49
C ARG A 46 12.06 -15.15 -0.43
N ILE A 47 10.79 -15.25 -0.83
CA ILE A 47 9.67 -15.31 0.10
C ILE A 47 9.76 -16.59 0.95
N GLU A 48 10.03 -17.74 0.35
CA GLU A 48 10.17 -19.01 1.10
C GLU A 48 11.29 -18.96 2.14
N GLN A 49 12.41 -18.33 1.81
CA GLN A 49 13.55 -18.20 2.72
C GLN A 49 13.29 -17.28 3.91
N LEU A 50 12.65 -16.13 3.69
CA LEU A 50 12.59 -15.05 4.69
C LEU A 50 11.27 -15.00 5.46
N ASP A 51 10.18 -15.43 4.84
CA ASP A 51 8.84 -15.11 5.34
C ASP A 51 8.43 -15.97 6.53
N THR A 52 9.18 -17.04 6.81
CA THR A 52 9.03 -17.83 8.05
C THR A 52 9.30 -16.98 9.30
N GLU A 53 10.23 -16.03 9.21
CA GLU A 53 10.54 -15.11 10.32
C GLU A 53 9.70 -13.84 10.27
N LEU A 54 9.42 -13.32 9.07
CA LEU A 54 8.79 -12.02 8.90
C LEU A 54 7.26 -12.06 8.85
N ASN A 55 6.67 -13.18 8.41
CA ASN A 55 5.22 -13.35 8.26
C ASN A 55 4.55 -12.16 7.53
N ALA A 56 5.15 -11.75 6.41
CA ALA A 56 4.73 -10.65 5.58
C ALA A 56 3.74 -11.09 4.49
N VAL A 57 3.87 -12.30 3.93
CA VAL A 57 3.07 -12.80 2.80
C VAL A 57 2.04 -13.83 3.28
N ASN A 58 0.79 -13.41 3.45
CA ASN A 58 -0.25 -14.25 4.06
C ASN A 58 -0.99 -15.18 3.08
N LEU A 59 -0.97 -14.87 1.78
CA LEU A 59 -1.53 -15.71 0.72
C LEU A 59 -0.52 -15.82 -0.42
N ARG A 60 -0.24 -17.04 -0.91
CA ARG A 60 0.83 -17.32 -1.88
C ARG A 60 0.27 -18.00 -3.13
N TRP A 61 0.67 -17.51 -4.31
CA TRP A 61 0.18 -17.96 -5.62
C TRP A 61 1.32 -18.23 -6.61
N PHE A 62 2.47 -18.69 -6.11
CA PHE A 62 3.72 -18.81 -6.87
C PHE A 62 3.58 -19.66 -8.13
N ASP A 63 3.07 -20.90 -8.01
CA ASP A 63 2.93 -21.81 -9.14
C ASP A 63 2.09 -21.21 -10.27
N ARG A 64 0.98 -20.55 -9.92
CA ARG A 64 0.11 -19.86 -10.89
C ARG A 64 0.85 -18.70 -11.56
N ALA A 65 1.52 -17.85 -10.77
CA ALA A 65 2.25 -16.70 -11.29
C ALA A 65 3.40 -17.13 -12.23
N ILE A 66 4.15 -18.17 -11.85
CA ILE A 66 5.23 -18.75 -12.65
C ILE A 66 4.68 -19.37 -13.93
N ALA A 67 3.59 -20.16 -13.85
CA ALA A 67 2.96 -20.76 -15.03
C ALA A 67 2.51 -19.70 -16.03
N ARG A 68 1.80 -18.66 -15.55
CA ARG A 68 1.32 -17.54 -16.37
C ARG A 68 2.45 -16.75 -17.04
N ALA A 69 3.60 -16.63 -16.36
CA ALA A 69 4.76 -15.98 -16.91
C ALA A 69 5.50 -16.85 -17.96
N ARG A 70 5.46 -18.18 -17.81
CA ARG A 70 6.09 -19.16 -18.73
C ARG A 70 5.31 -19.37 -20.01
N ASP A 71 3.99 -19.51 -19.92
CA ASP A 71 3.14 -19.79 -21.08
C ASP A 71 2.85 -18.55 -21.95
N GLY A 72 3.27 -17.36 -21.49
CA GLY A 72 3.11 -16.10 -22.21
C GLY A 72 1.69 -15.53 -22.17
N SER A 73 0.80 -16.07 -21.33
CA SER A 73 -0.56 -15.55 -21.13
C SER A 73 -0.61 -14.26 -20.31
N ALA A 74 0.48 -13.89 -19.63
CA ALA A 74 0.63 -12.59 -19.01
C ALA A 74 0.65 -11.46 -20.07
N PRO A 75 -0.12 -10.36 -19.88
CA PRO A 75 -0.05 -9.20 -20.76
C PRO A 75 1.36 -8.65 -20.92
N VAL A 76 1.65 -8.14 -22.12
CA VAL A 76 2.92 -7.47 -22.41
C VAL A 76 2.74 -5.99 -22.08
N GLY A 77 3.29 -5.56 -20.94
CA GLY A 77 3.26 -4.19 -20.48
C GLY A 77 4.61 -3.70 -19.94
N PRO A 78 4.69 -2.44 -19.45
CA PRO A 78 5.93 -1.82 -19.00
C PRO A 78 6.63 -2.52 -17.83
N LEU A 79 5.90 -3.36 -17.07
CA LEU A 79 6.40 -4.11 -15.91
C LEU A 79 6.30 -5.63 -16.12
N ARG A 80 6.35 -6.09 -17.38
CA ARG A 80 6.28 -7.52 -17.71
C ARG A 80 7.26 -8.35 -16.88
N GLY A 81 6.73 -9.36 -16.18
CA GLY A 81 7.52 -10.33 -15.42
C GLY A 81 7.99 -9.83 -14.06
N VAL A 82 7.72 -8.58 -13.69
CA VAL A 82 8.09 -8.04 -12.37
C VAL A 82 7.19 -8.66 -11.29
N PRO A 83 7.75 -9.31 -10.24
CA PRO A 83 6.95 -9.91 -9.18
C PRO A 83 6.31 -8.83 -8.29
N PHE A 84 5.06 -9.07 -7.89
CA PHE A 84 4.23 -8.08 -7.21
C PHE A 84 3.34 -8.72 -6.15
N LEU A 85 3.14 -8.04 -5.03
CA LEU A 85 2.18 -8.44 -4.00
C LEU A 85 0.99 -7.49 -3.98
N LEU A 86 -0.22 -8.03 -3.87
CA LEU A 86 -1.39 -7.25 -3.51
C LEU A 86 -1.48 -7.11 -1.99
N LYS A 87 -1.81 -5.94 -1.44
CA LYS A 87 -2.27 -5.90 -0.04
C LYS A 87 -3.50 -6.82 0.12
N ASP A 88 -3.59 -7.55 1.22
CA ASP A 88 -4.82 -8.26 1.62
C ASP A 88 -5.86 -7.30 2.20
N LEU A 89 -6.23 -6.31 1.38
CA LEU A 89 -7.25 -5.31 1.64
C LEU A 89 -7.63 -4.60 0.33
N TRP A 90 -8.92 -4.57 0.00
CA TRP A 90 -9.56 -3.82 -1.11
C TRP A 90 -9.14 -4.14 -2.55
N ALA A 91 -7.97 -4.72 -2.78
CA ALA A 91 -7.50 -5.10 -4.11
C ALA A 91 -8.08 -6.47 -4.55
N ASP A 92 -9.38 -6.53 -4.82
CA ASP A 92 -10.06 -7.72 -5.34
C ASP A 92 -9.42 -8.19 -6.66
N TYR A 93 -9.11 -9.49 -6.72
CA TYR A 93 -8.47 -10.15 -7.86
C TYR A 93 -9.25 -11.42 -8.18
N ALA A 94 -9.97 -11.43 -9.28
CA ALA A 94 -10.92 -12.46 -9.67
C ALA A 94 -10.30 -13.87 -9.57
N GLY A 95 -11.05 -14.78 -8.96
CA GLY A 95 -10.62 -16.16 -8.75
C GLY A 95 -9.53 -16.34 -7.69
N HIS A 96 -9.23 -15.31 -6.89
CA HIS A 96 -8.29 -15.40 -5.77
C HIS A 96 -8.93 -15.01 -4.43
N PRO A 97 -8.43 -15.59 -3.32
CA PRO A 97 -8.90 -15.21 -2.00
C PRO A 97 -8.61 -13.75 -1.64
N ILE A 98 -9.51 -13.14 -0.88
CA ILE A 98 -9.30 -11.87 -0.17
C ILE A 98 -9.91 -12.00 1.23
N THR A 99 -9.13 -11.71 2.26
CA THR A 99 -9.58 -11.88 3.65
C THR A 99 -9.72 -10.56 4.39
N ASN A 100 -9.13 -9.48 3.87
CA ASN A 100 -9.11 -8.18 4.56
C ASN A 100 -8.57 -8.29 6.00
N GLY A 101 -7.66 -9.23 6.26
CA GLY A 101 -7.12 -9.53 7.60
C GLY A 101 -8.12 -10.17 8.59
N ASN A 102 -9.35 -10.49 8.17
CA ASN A 102 -10.43 -10.98 9.04
C ASN A 102 -10.48 -12.51 9.12
N ARG A 103 -10.75 -13.04 10.32
CA ARG A 103 -10.79 -14.49 10.60
C ARG A 103 -11.95 -15.21 9.91
N ALA A 104 -13.14 -14.61 9.86
CA ALA A 104 -14.30 -15.25 9.23
C ALA A 104 -14.16 -15.32 7.70
N LEU A 105 -13.64 -14.26 7.05
CA LEU A 105 -13.33 -14.30 5.62
C LEU A 105 -12.23 -15.33 5.30
N LYS A 106 -11.20 -15.42 6.15
CA LYS A 106 -10.18 -16.47 6.04
C LYS A 106 -10.80 -17.87 6.15
N ALA A 107 -11.63 -18.10 7.16
CA ALA A 107 -12.28 -19.40 7.39
C ALA A 107 -13.23 -19.80 6.26
N ALA A 108 -13.93 -18.83 5.67
CA ALA A 108 -14.81 -19.04 4.53
C ALA A 108 -14.06 -19.21 3.19
N ALA A 109 -12.75 -18.96 3.17
CA ALA A 109 -11.93 -18.90 1.96
C ALA A 109 -12.60 -18.06 0.86
N HIS A 110 -13.12 -16.89 1.23
CA HIS A 110 -13.86 -16.03 0.29
C HIS A 110 -12.97 -15.65 -0.91
N VAL A 111 -13.52 -15.83 -2.12
CA VAL A 111 -12.84 -15.59 -3.39
C VAL A 111 -13.51 -14.42 -4.11
N SER A 112 -12.72 -13.44 -4.56
CA SER A 112 -13.21 -12.33 -5.37
C SER A 112 -13.77 -12.83 -6.70
N THR A 113 -14.92 -12.32 -7.12
CA THR A 113 -15.56 -12.70 -8.39
C THR A 113 -15.17 -11.79 -9.56
N GLU A 114 -14.68 -10.59 -9.27
CA GLU A 114 -14.24 -9.60 -10.25
C GLU A 114 -12.94 -8.94 -9.81
N ASN A 115 -12.26 -8.29 -10.75
CA ASN A 115 -11.10 -7.47 -10.46
C ASN A 115 -11.56 -6.06 -10.05
N THR A 116 -10.81 -5.42 -9.16
CA THR A 116 -10.80 -3.94 -9.15
C THR A 116 -10.14 -3.42 -10.42
N TRP A 117 -10.53 -2.22 -10.87
CA TRP A 117 -9.88 -1.60 -12.04
C TRP A 117 -8.39 -1.33 -11.79
N LEU A 118 -8.00 -1.10 -10.54
CA LEU A 118 -6.58 -1.00 -10.18
C LEU A 118 -5.83 -2.32 -10.39
N VAL A 119 -6.41 -3.45 -9.98
CA VAL A 119 -5.83 -4.78 -10.24
C VAL A 119 -5.78 -5.08 -11.74
N GLU A 120 -6.79 -4.70 -12.52
CA GLU A 120 -6.75 -4.83 -13.99
C GLU A 120 -5.62 -4.01 -14.62
N ARG A 121 -5.38 -2.78 -14.12
CA ARG A 121 -4.27 -1.93 -14.55
C ARG A 121 -2.92 -2.58 -14.22
N PHE A 122 -2.78 -3.19 -13.05
CA PHE A 122 -1.58 -3.95 -12.69
C PHE A 122 -1.36 -5.18 -13.57
N GLU A 123 -2.41 -5.96 -13.86
CA GLU A 123 -2.31 -7.10 -14.78
C GLU A 123 -1.93 -6.65 -16.19
N THR A 124 -2.56 -5.58 -16.69
CA THR A 124 -2.28 -5.00 -18.02
C THR A 124 -0.85 -4.48 -18.11
N ALA A 125 -0.29 -3.95 -17.02
CA ALA A 125 1.10 -3.56 -16.95
C ALA A 125 2.09 -4.74 -17.02
N GLY A 126 1.60 -5.98 -16.91
CA GLY A 126 2.40 -7.20 -16.99
C GLY A 126 3.00 -7.64 -15.65
N LEU A 127 2.54 -7.08 -14.53
CA LEU A 127 2.98 -7.47 -13.19
C LEU A 127 2.62 -8.94 -12.91
N SER A 128 3.57 -9.69 -12.37
CA SER A 128 3.36 -11.06 -11.91
C SER A 128 2.90 -11.05 -10.45
N ILE A 129 1.58 -11.11 -10.24
CA ILE A 129 1.00 -11.09 -8.90
C ILE A 129 1.25 -12.44 -8.21
N VAL A 130 2.17 -12.46 -7.25
CA VAL A 130 2.66 -13.70 -6.60
C VAL A 130 1.92 -14.06 -5.31
N GLY A 131 1.07 -13.17 -4.80
CA GLY A 131 0.38 -13.38 -3.53
C GLY A 131 -0.17 -12.10 -2.93
N ARG A 132 -0.50 -12.17 -1.63
CA ARG A 132 -0.90 -11.03 -0.82
C ARG A 132 0.00 -10.76 0.38
N GLY A 133 0.24 -9.48 0.64
CA GLY A 133 0.87 -8.99 1.85
C GLY A 133 -0.16 -8.81 2.98
N ALA A 134 0.21 -9.22 4.19
CA ALA A 134 -0.61 -9.11 5.38
C ALA A 134 -1.04 -7.67 5.69
N SER A 135 -2.23 -7.54 6.27
CA SER A 135 -2.85 -6.31 6.78
C SER A 135 -3.54 -6.62 8.11
N PRO A 136 -3.58 -5.69 9.08
CA PRO A 136 -4.52 -5.80 10.20
C PRO A 136 -5.95 -5.87 9.67
N GLU A 137 -6.85 -6.43 10.48
CA GLU A 137 -8.25 -6.59 10.13
C GLU A 137 -8.88 -5.26 9.66
N TRP A 138 -9.44 -5.29 8.45
CA TRP A 138 -10.06 -4.16 7.73
C TRP A 138 -9.15 -2.94 7.56
N GLY A 139 -7.84 -3.11 7.77
CA GLY A 139 -6.86 -2.05 7.69
C GLY A 139 -6.97 -1.01 8.81
N SER A 140 -7.55 -1.37 9.96
CA SER A 140 -7.96 -0.42 10.99
C SER A 140 -6.84 0.12 11.88
N LEU A 141 -5.69 -0.56 11.94
CA LEU A 141 -4.59 -0.23 12.85
C LEU A 141 -3.30 0.21 12.12
N PRO A 142 -2.47 1.06 12.75
CA PRO A 142 -1.15 1.43 12.25
C PRO A 142 -0.06 0.40 12.59
N SER A 143 -0.43 -0.84 12.86
CA SER A 143 0.46 -2.01 13.01
C SER A 143 -0.12 -3.21 12.24
N THR A 144 0.67 -4.25 11.99
CA THR A 144 0.24 -5.41 11.19
C THR A 144 0.36 -6.69 12.00
N GLU A 145 -0.68 -6.95 12.80
CA GLU A 145 -0.71 -8.06 13.76
C GLU A 145 -2.06 -8.80 13.77
N PRO A 146 -2.65 -9.11 12.59
CA PRO A 146 -4.01 -9.64 12.54
C PRO A 146 -4.12 -11.00 13.24
N LEU A 147 -5.17 -11.20 14.04
CA LEU A 147 -5.43 -12.50 14.68
C LEU A 147 -5.65 -13.63 13.65
N ALA A 148 -5.99 -13.28 12.41
CA ALA A 148 -6.16 -14.23 11.32
C ALA A 148 -4.83 -14.85 10.83
N PHE A 149 -3.70 -14.13 10.92
CA PHE A 149 -2.43 -14.58 10.33
C PHE A 149 -1.21 -14.42 11.25
N GLY A 150 -1.37 -13.81 12.43
CA GLY A 150 -0.28 -13.53 13.35
C GLY A 150 0.44 -12.22 13.02
N ILE A 151 1.52 -11.98 13.76
CA ILE A 151 2.32 -10.75 13.72
C ILE A 151 3.20 -10.75 12.48
N THR A 152 3.15 -9.68 11.67
CA THR A 152 4.21 -9.36 10.70
C THR A 152 5.33 -8.61 11.43
N ARG A 153 6.58 -9.02 11.20
CA ARG A 153 7.76 -8.44 11.84
C ARG A 153 8.53 -7.51 10.91
N ASN A 154 9.21 -6.52 11.48
CA ASN A 154 10.01 -5.57 10.72
C ASN A 154 11.36 -6.20 10.28
N PRO A 155 11.73 -6.15 8.99
CA PRO A 155 13.01 -6.70 8.51
C PRO A 155 14.26 -6.05 9.13
N TRP A 156 14.16 -4.81 9.60
CA TRP A 156 15.28 -4.11 10.25
C TRP A 156 15.51 -4.58 11.70
N ASN A 157 14.44 -5.04 12.36
CA ASN A 157 14.48 -5.62 13.69
C ASN A 157 13.19 -6.43 13.93
N PRO A 158 13.27 -7.78 14.02
CA PRO A 158 12.08 -8.62 14.16
C PRO A 158 11.23 -8.37 15.41
N ASP A 159 11.77 -7.72 16.45
CA ASP A 159 11.02 -7.36 17.66
C ASP A 159 10.16 -6.09 17.48
N HIS A 160 10.22 -5.45 16.31
CA HIS A 160 9.46 -4.24 16.00
C HIS A 160 8.38 -4.50 14.96
N SER A 161 7.35 -3.64 14.99
CA SER A 161 6.31 -3.61 13.95
C SER A 161 6.85 -3.01 12.64
N PRO A 162 6.45 -3.53 11.47
CA PRO A 162 6.67 -2.85 10.19
C PRO A 162 5.72 -1.66 10.00
N GLY A 163 4.90 -1.31 11.00
CA GLY A 163 3.81 -0.36 10.87
C GLY A 163 2.59 -0.99 10.18
N GLY A 164 1.64 -0.14 9.79
CA GLY A 164 0.39 -0.62 9.21
C GLY A 164 -0.45 0.51 8.60
N SER A 165 -1.51 0.18 7.86
CA SER A 165 -2.02 -1.19 7.67
C SER A 165 -1.39 -1.96 6.49
N SER A 166 -0.47 -1.38 5.72
CA SER A 166 0.20 -2.10 4.60
C SER A 166 1.54 -2.73 5.02
N GLY A 167 1.64 -3.21 6.27
CA GLY A 167 2.92 -3.67 6.84
C GLY A 167 3.47 -4.92 6.17
N GLY A 168 2.63 -5.87 5.75
CA GLY A 168 3.10 -7.03 4.96
C GLY A 168 3.72 -6.63 3.63
N SER A 169 3.09 -5.72 2.89
CA SER A 169 3.65 -5.15 1.66
C SER A 169 5.00 -4.47 1.90
N ALA A 170 5.11 -3.65 2.95
CA ALA A 170 6.34 -2.91 3.26
C ALA A 170 7.46 -3.84 3.74
N ALA A 171 7.18 -4.79 4.63
CA ALA A 171 8.16 -5.77 5.09
C ALA A 171 8.70 -6.61 3.92
N ALA A 172 7.82 -7.07 3.02
CA ALA A 172 8.24 -7.83 1.84
C ALA A 172 9.15 -7.02 0.90
N VAL A 173 8.83 -5.75 0.64
CA VAL A 173 9.65 -4.89 -0.22
C VAL A 173 10.99 -4.54 0.45
N ALA A 174 10.99 -4.26 1.76
CA ALA A 174 12.20 -3.92 2.49
C ALA A 174 13.15 -5.12 2.68
N ALA A 175 12.61 -6.33 2.79
CA ALA A 175 13.40 -7.57 2.87
C ALA A 175 13.93 -8.07 1.50
N GLY A 176 13.56 -7.40 0.40
CA GLY A 176 13.94 -7.82 -0.95
C GLY A 176 13.23 -9.13 -1.38
N MET A 177 12.01 -9.37 -0.91
CA MET A 177 11.16 -10.46 -1.41
C MET A 177 10.56 -10.10 -2.78
N VAL A 178 10.14 -8.85 -2.93
CA VAL A 178 9.64 -8.26 -4.19
C VAL A 178 10.16 -6.83 -4.35
N PRO A 179 10.26 -6.29 -5.56
CA PRO A 179 10.70 -4.91 -5.77
C PRO A 179 9.65 -3.85 -5.44
N ILE A 180 8.38 -4.20 -5.56
CA ILE A 180 7.26 -3.31 -5.37
C ILE A 180 6.02 -4.10 -4.92
N ALA A 181 5.17 -3.48 -4.11
CA ALA A 181 3.93 -4.10 -3.63
C ALA A 181 2.81 -3.07 -3.52
N HIS A 182 1.58 -3.50 -3.79
CA HIS A 182 0.37 -2.71 -3.58
C HIS A 182 0.23 -2.31 -2.11
N ALA A 183 -0.25 -1.10 -1.87
CA ALA A 183 -0.54 -0.59 -0.53
C ALA A 183 -1.68 0.44 -0.59
N SER A 184 -2.40 0.60 0.52
CA SER A 184 -3.52 1.55 0.65
C SER A 184 -3.34 2.47 1.85
N ASP A 185 -3.83 3.71 1.79
CA ASP A 185 -3.63 4.77 2.79
C ASP A 185 -4.91 5.57 3.08
N GLY A 186 -5.56 5.28 4.21
CA GLY A 186 -6.67 6.10 4.74
C GLY A 186 -6.24 7.06 5.86
N GLY A 187 -5.34 6.61 6.74
CA GLY A 187 -4.83 7.38 7.89
C GLY A 187 -3.31 7.35 8.02
N GLY A 188 -2.59 7.04 6.94
CA GLY A 188 -1.15 6.83 6.94
C GLY A 188 -0.71 5.45 6.44
N SER A 189 -1.63 4.57 6.04
CA SER A 189 -1.33 3.15 5.83
C SER A 189 -0.40 2.80 4.65
N ILE A 190 0.02 3.76 3.81
CA ILE A 190 1.18 3.62 2.90
C ILE A 190 2.41 4.24 3.58
N ARG A 191 2.25 5.47 4.07
CA ARG A 191 3.35 6.31 4.58
C ARG A 191 3.98 5.80 5.88
N ILE A 192 3.17 5.33 6.82
CA ILE A 192 3.61 4.75 8.10
C ILE A 192 4.48 3.53 7.87
N PRO A 193 4.01 2.46 7.19
CA PRO A 193 4.85 1.29 7.01
C PRO A 193 6.04 1.56 6.08
N ALA A 194 5.94 2.49 5.12
CA ALA A 194 7.10 2.93 4.36
C ALA A 194 8.16 3.59 5.26
N SER A 195 7.76 4.46 6.19
CA SER A 195 8.66 5.08 7.17
C SER A 195 9.30 4.04 8.10
N CYS A 196 8.51 3.09 8.61
CA CYS A 196 9.00 2.05 9.52
C CYS A 196 9.95 1.05 8.83
N CYS A 197 9.79 0.84 7.53
CA CYS A 197 10.58 -0.12 6.75
C CYS A 197 11.61 0.53 5.82
N GLY A 198 11.82 1.85 5.88
CA GLY A 198 12.85 2.54 5.08
C GLY A 198 12.58 2.55 3.57
N LEU A 199 11.33 2.80 3.17
CA LEU A 199 10.85 2.75 1.79
C LEU A 199 10.26 4.09 1.31
N VAL A 200 10.00 4.17 0.01
CA VAL A 200 9.19 5.20 -0.61
C VAL A 200 7.71 4.81 -0.46
N GLY A 201 6.91 5.72 0.10
CA GLY A 201 5.46 5.57 0.24
C GLY A 201 4.73 6.86 -0.12
N LEU A 202 3.95 6.83 -1.20
CA LEU A 202 3.20 7.98 -1.70
C LEU A 202 1.69 7.80 -1.47
N LYS A 203 1.11 8.69 -0.64
CA LYS A 203 -0.34 8.92 -0.65
C LYS A 203 -0.67 9.92 -1.75
N THR A 204 -1.37 9.48 -2.78
CA THR A 204 -1.78 10.33 -3.90
C THR A 204 -2.88 11.31 -3.48
N SER A 205 -3.11 12.33 -4.33
CA SER A 205 -4.31 13.16 -4.25
C SER A 205 -5.57 12.29 -4.28
N GLN A 206 -6.59 12.63 -3.47
CA GLN A 206 -7.89 11.97 -3.53
C GLN A 206 -8.45 12.05 -4.97
N GLY A 207 -9.00 10.96 -5.48
CA GLY A 207 -9.52 10.88 -6.85
C GLY A 207 -8.46 10.76 -7.94
N ARG A 208 -7.18 10.54 -7.60
CA ARG A 208 -6.12 10.26 -8.58
C ARG A 208 -6.24 8.87 -9.19
N ILE A 209 -6.66 7.90 -8.38
CA ILE A 209 -6.78 6.48 -8.72
C ILE A 209 -8.19 6.07 -8.31
N THR A 210 -8.89 5.43 -9.23
CA THR A 210 -10.23 4.89 -8.98
C THR A 210 -10.21 3.79 -7.91
N ALA A 211 -11.26 3.73 -7.11
CA ALA A 211 -11.52 2.62 -6.17
C ALA A 211 -12.54 1.60 -6.71
N GLY A 212 -13.00 1.80 -7.94
CA GLY A 212 -14.05 0.99 -8.54
C GLY A 212 -13.59 -0.40 -9.01
N PRO A 213 -14.56 -1.28 -9.34
CA PRO A 213 -16.01 -1.03 -9.34
C PRO A 213 -16.68 -1.22 -7.96
N LEU A 214 -15.94 -1.72 -6.97
CA LEU A 214 -16.50 -2.22 -5.69
C LEU A 214 -16.63 -1.15 -4.59
N ARG A 215 -16.04 0.02 -4.81
CA ARG A 215 -15.98 1.17 -3.89
C ARG A 215 -15.92 2.45 -4.71
N ASP A 216 -16.13 3.57 -4.04
CA ASP A 216 -15.85 4.91 -4.56
C ASP A 216 -14.70 5.58 -3.77
N GLU A 217 -14.22 6.67 -4.35
CA GLU A 217 -13.09 7.48 -3.95
C GLU A 217 -13.46 8.63 -3.00
N SER A 218 -14.71 8.75 -2.57
CA SER A 218 -15.20 9.84 -1.70
C SER A 218 -14.65 9.76 -0.26
N GLY A 219 -14.20 8.58 0.16
CA GLY A 219 -13.58 8.33 1.46
C GLY A 219 -12.14 8.87 1.60
N LEU A 220 -11.51 8.62 2.75
CA LEU A 220 -10.14 9.07 3.04
C LEU A 220 -9.04 8.19 2.40
N GLY A 221 -9.43 6.98 1.96
CA GLY A 221 -8.54 5.96 1.42
C GLY A 221 -8.10 6.26 -0.01
N VAL A 222 -6.82 6.02 -0.29
CA VAL A 222 -6.28 5.90 -1.65
C VAL A 222 -5.43 4.63 -1.74
N GLU A 223 -5.14 4.17 -2.95
CA GLU A 223 -4.36 2.97 -3.23
C GLU A 223 -3.22 3.31 -4.20
N LEU A 224 -2.04 2.72 -4.00
CA LEU A 224 -0.89 2.81 -4.92
C LEU A 224 0.09 1.66 -4.63
N CYS A 225 1.24 1.98 -4.02
CA CYS A 225 2.31 1.03 -3.74
C CYS A 225 3.26 1.54 -2.66
N VAL A 226 4.12 0.62 -2.19
CA VAL A 226 5.39 0.90 -1.54
C VAL A 226 6.53 0.36 -2.41
N SER A 227 7.61 1.11 -2.55
CA SER A 227 8.77 0.77 -3.40
C SER A 227 10.08 1.24 -2.77
N ARG A 228 11.21 0.84 -3.35
CA ARG A 228 12.55 1.31 -2.92
C ARG A 228 13.02 2.58 -3.63
N THR A 229 12.44 2.90 -4.78
CA THR A 229 12.86 4.04 -5.61
C THR A 229 11.68 4.91 -6.02
N VAL A 230 11.94 6.21 -6.18
CA VAL A 230 10.95 7.19 -6.63
C VAL A 230 10.49 6.90 -8.05
N ARG A 231 11.39 6.42 -8.94
CA ARG A 231 11.03 6.07 -10.33
C ARG A 231 10.06 4.90 -10.43
N ASP A 232 10.17 3.91 -9.53
CA ASP A 232 9.18 2.82 -9.46
C ASP A 232 7.81 3.33 -9.01
N THR A 233 7.77 4.21 -8.00
CA THR A 233 6.51 4.84 -7.57
C THR A 233 5.87 5.65 -8.69
N ALA A 234 6.67 6.42 -9.43
CA ALA A 234 6.21 7.23 -10.56
C ALA A 234 5.64 6.37 -11.69
N LEU A 235 6.35 5.31 -12.09
CA LEU A 235 5.88 4.37 -13.11
C LEU A 235 4.58 3.67 -12.71
N VAL A 236 4.48 3.21 -11.45
CA VAL A 236 3.22 2.62 -10.97
C VAL A 236 2.11 3.64 -10.87
N LEU A 237 2.41 4.90 -10.58
CA LEU A 237 1.41 5.96 -10.60
C LEU A 237 0.91 6.22 -12.03
N ASP A 238 1.77 6.22 -13.05
CA ASP A 238 1.34 6.31 -14.45
C ASP A 238 0.44 5.14 -14.88
N ILE A 239 0.73 3.93 -14.39
CA ILE A 239 -0.09 2.73 -14.61
C ILE A 239 -1.44 2.84 -13.89
N ALA A 240 -1.42 3.30 -12.64
CA ALA A 240 -2.57 3.24 -11.74
C ALA A 240 -3.54 4.41 -11.91
N GLN A 241 -3.07 5.58 -12.35
CA GLN A 241 -3.86 6.80 -12.33
C GLN A 241 -5.04 6.81 -13.32
N GLY A 242 -6.00 7.69 -13.05
CA GLY A 242 -7.14 7.95 -13.91
C GLY A 242 -8.46 7.49 -13.29
N PRO A 243 -9.57 8.18 -13.63
CA PRO A 243 -10.88 7.86 -13.09
C PRO A 243 -11.39 6.52 -13.62
N GLY A 244 -12.40 6.00 -12.95
CA GLY A 244 -13.21 4.87 -13.37
C GLY A 244 -14.69 5.22 -13.52
N THR A 245 -15.49 4.27 -14.00
CA THR A 245 -16.91 4.48 -14.26
C THR A 245 -17.69 4.69 -12.96
N GLY A 246 -18.22 5.90 -12.75
CA GLY A 246 -19.00 6.20 -11.54
C GLY A 246 -18.20 6.86 -10.43
N ASP A 247 -16.90 7.10 -10.63
CA ASP A 247 -16.13 7.97 -9.76
C ASP A 247 -16.73 9.39 -9.74
N THR A 248 -16.78 9.99 -8.55
CA THR A 248 -17.39 11.30 -8.28
C THR A 248 -16.37 12.39 -7.87
N VAL A 249 -15.22 12.00 -7.34
CA VAL A 249 -14.08 12.87 -7.01
C VAL A 249 -12.94 12.53 -7.96
N ILE A 250 -12.56 13.48 -8.82
CA ILE A 250 -11.55 13.27 -9.85
C ILE A 250 -10.42 14.29 -9.66
N ALA A 251 -9.19 13.82 -9.49
CA ALA A 251 -8.02 14.69 -9.41
C ALA A 251 -7.69 15.27 -10.79
N ALA A 252 -7.20 16.51 -10.83
CA ALA A 252 -6.75 17.15 -12.08
C ALA A 252 -5.70 16.28 -12.80
N ALA A 253 -5.87 16.03 -14.10
CA ALA A 253 -4.94 15.22 -14.88
C ALA A 253 -3.50 15.79 -14.80
N PRO A 254 -2.46 14.94 -14.77
CA PRO A 254 -1.09 15.43 -14.78
C PRO A 254 -0.75 16.08 -16.13
N THR A 255 0.18 17.03 -16.13
CA THR A 255 0.62 17.74 -17.34
C THR A 255 1.51 16.90 -18.26
N ARG A 256 2.16 15.87 -17.71
CA ARG A 256 2.97 14.85 -18.40
C ARG A 256 2.98 13.56 -17.55
N ALA A 257 3.60 12.50 -18.05
CA ALA A 257 3.74 11.27 -17.29
C ALA A 257 4.57 11.51 -16.01
N TYR A 258 4.23 10.84 -14.91
CA TYR A 258 4.95 10.97 -13.64
C TYR A 258 6.39 10.49 -13.75
N VAL A 259 6.68 9.49 -14.59
CA VAL A 259 8.07 9.10 -14.89
C VAL A 259 8.90 10.25 -15.45
N ASP A 260 8.27 11.18 -16.19
CA ASP A 260 8.93 12.36 -16.76
C ASP A 260 9.09 13.51 -15.74
N GLU A 261 8.43 13.42 -14.58
CA GLU A 261 8.65 14.32 -13.45
C GLU A 261 9.90 13.93 -12.64
N VAL A 262 10.33 12.66 -12.73
CA VAL A 262 11.51 12.18 -12.00
C VAL A 262 12.78 12.77 -12.60
N GLY A 263 13.42 13.67 -11.86
CA GLY A 263 14.62 14.39 -12.29
C GLY A 263 14.33 15.67 -13.07
N ALA A 264 13.07 16.05 -13.25
CA ALA A 264 12.74 17.35 -13.79
C ALA A 264 12.98 18.48 -12.77
N GLU A 265 13.38 19.65 -13.27
CA GLU A 265 13.60 20.84 -12.45
C GLU A 265 12.27 21.41 -11.93
N PRO A 266 12.01 21.41 -10.59
CA PRO A 266 10.79 21.97 -10.03
C PRO A 266 10.86 23.50 -9.88
N GLY A 267 12.01 24.10 -10.22
CA GLY A 267 12.32 25.49 -9.89
C GLY A 267 12.49 25.70 -8.38
N ARG A 268 12.42 26.95 -7.95
CA ARG A 268 12.59 27.32 -6.54
C ARG A 268 11.27 27.25 -5.79
N LEU A 269 11.14 26.28 -4.88
CA LEU A 269 9.97 26.10 -4.02
C LEU A 269 10.09 26.86 -2.70
N ARG A 270 8.93 27.17 -2.10
CA ARG A 270 8.77 27.58 -0.70
C ARG A 270 8.33 26.37 0.11
N ILE A 271 9.06 26.06 1.17
CA ILE A 271 8.90 24.81 1.92
C ILE A 271 8.74 25.15 3.41
N GLY A 272 7.60 24.76 3.99
CA GLY A 272 7.37 24.86 5.42
C GLY A 272 8.02 23.69 6.16
N LEU A 273 8.85 24.00 7.16
CA LEU A 273 9.44 23.03 8.08
C LEU A 273 8.58 22.91 9.35
N LEU A 274 8.08 21.70 9.60
CA LEU A 274 7.44 21.31 10.86
C LEU A 274 8.28 20.22 11.53
N ASP A 275 8.95 20.56 12.62
CA ASP A 275 9.90 19.72 13.35
C ASP A 275 9.48 19.50 14.81
N PHE A 276 8.22 19.76 15.11
CA PHE A 276 7.57 19.51 16.40
C PHE A 276 6.11 19.09 16.15
N HIS A 277 5.43 18.54 17.16
CA HIS A 277 4.00 18.26 17.04
C HIS A 277 3.19 19.54 17.31
N PRO A 278 2.31 20.01 16.41
CA PRO A 278 1.56 21.28 16.57
C PRO A 278 0.75 21.42 17.87
N ARG A 279 0.29 20.29 18.43
CA ARG A 279 -0.41 20.20 19.72
C ARG A 279 0.46 19.85 20.95
N GLY A 280 1.79 19.97 20.83
CA GLY A 280 2.72 19.74 21.96
C GLY A 280 2.94 18.28 22.38
N ILE A 281 2.56 17.30 21.56
CA ILE A 281 2.92 15.89 21.79
C ILE A 281 4.43 15.73 21.54
N GLU A 282 5.10 14.96 22.39
CA GLU A 282 6.53 14.69 22.22
C GLU A 282 6.81 14.00 20.88
N VAL A 283 7.80 14.52 20.15
CA VAL A 283 8.33 13.92 18.93
C VAL A 283 9.74 13.45 19.23
N HIS A 284 10.04 12.19 18.91
CA HIS A 284 11.36 11.62 19.16
C HIS A 284 12.46 12.42 18.45
N ASP A 285 13.57 12.70 19.16
CA ASP A 285 14.66 13.55 18.67
C ASP A 285 15.24 13.11 17.33
N GLU A 286 15.35 11.80 17.08
CA GLU A 286 15.84 11.29 15.79
C GLU A 286 14.90 11.62 14.62
N CYS A 287 13.58 11.69 14.85
CA CYS A 287 12.62 12.14 13.83
C CYS A 287 12.81 13.64 13.53
N VAL A 288 13.03 14.45 14.59
CA VAL A 288 13.33 15.89 14.48
C VAL A 288 14.63 16.12 13.72
N LYS A 289 15.69 15.35 14.03
CA LYS A 289 16.98 15.42 13.33
C LYS A 289 16.84 15.03 11.86
N ALA A 290 16.06 13.99 11.55
CA ALA A 290 15.83 13.54 10.18
C ALA A 290 15.18 14.64 9.32
N VAL A 291 14.08 15.25 9.79
CA VAL A 291 13.40 16.31 9.03
C VAL A 291 14.26 17.57 8.87
N ARG A 292 15.01 17.95 9.92
CA ARG A 292 15.97 19.07 9.85
C ARG A 292 17.13 18.81 8.90
N ASN A 293 17.59 17.55 8.78
CA ASN A 293 18.60 17.17 7.80
C ASN A 293 18.06 17.31 6.37
N THR A 294 16.84 16.83 6.12
CA THR A 294 16.17 17.00 4.83
C THR A 294 15.98 18.47 4.47
N ALA A 295 15.59 19.31 5.43
CA ALA A 295 15.48 20.76 5.24
C ALA A 295 16.80 21.38 4.74
N ARG A 296 17.93 21.07 5.39
CA ARG A 296 19.26 21.55 4.97
C ARG A 296 19.64 21.09 3.56
N ILE A 297 19.29 19.85 3.20
CA ILE A 297 19.51 19.34 1.83
C ILE A 297 18.68 20.17 0.84
N LEU A 298 17.40 20.41 1.11
CA LEU A 298 16.52 21.21 0.25
C LEU A 298 16.97 22.66 0.10
N GLU A 299 17.46 23.30 1.17
CA GLU A 299 18.10 24.62 1.11
C GLU A 299 19.35 24.62 0.22
N SER A 300 20.20 23.59 0.35
CA SER A 300 21.41 23.45 -0.47
C SER A 300 21.11 23.26 -1.97
N LEU A 301 19.91 22.75 -2.30
CA LEU A 301 19.40 22.64 -3.67
C LEU A 301 18.75 23.95 -4.17
N GLY A 302 18.78 25.03 -3.38
CA GLY A 302 18.32 26.36 -3.78
C GLY A 302 16.88 26.71 -3.40
N HIS A 303 16.18 25.82 -2.69
CA HIS A 303 14.82 26.11 -2.20
C HIS A 303 14.82 27.11 -1.03
N HIS A 304 13.66 27.69 -0.75
CA HIS A 304 13.45 28.49 0.45
C HIS A 304 12.74 27.65 1.50
N VAL A 305 13.43 27.35 2.60
CA VAL A 305 12.86 26.62 3.74
C VAL A 305 12.65 27.60 4.90
N GLU A 306 11.47 27.58 5.51
CA GLU A 306 11.13 28.41 6.66
C GLU A 306 10.34 27.59 7.69
N PRO A 307 10.47 27.85 9.01
CA PRO A 307 9.58 27.27 10.01
C PRO A 307 8.14 27.73 9.76
N ALA A 308 7.32 26.86 9.21
CA ALA A 308 5.94 27.16 8.83
C ALA A 308 5.14 25.86 8.67
N PHE A 309 3.88 25.89 9.09
CA PHE A 309 2.93 24.79 8.92
C PHE A 309 1.50 25.33 8.84
N PRO A 310 0.56 24.60 8.20
CA PRO A 310 -0.85 24.99 8.21
C PRO A 310 -1.45 24.95 9.62
N GLU A 311 -2.07 26.03 10.08
CA GLU A 311 -2.67 26.15 11.41
C GLU A 311 -3.69 25.03 11.72
N ALA A 312 -4.39 24.54 10.68
CA ALA A 312 -5.32 23.42 10.79
C ALA A 312 -4.70 22.15 11.40
N LEU A 313 -3.38 21.95 11.28
CA LEU A 313 -2.70 20.80 11.92
C LEU A 313 -2.67 20.86 13.45
N ALA A 314 -2.94 22.04 14.04
CA ALA A 314 -3.10 22.22 15.48
C ALA A 314 -4.54 21.98 15.96
N ASP A 315 -5.50 21.68 15.08
CA ASP A 315 -6.91 21.47 15.45
C ASP A 315 -7.09 20.27 16.41
N GLU A 316 -7.69 20.54 17.56
CA GLU A 316 -8.02 19.55 18.60
C GLU A 316 -9.39 18.89 18.41
N VAL A 317 -10.26 19.48 17.59
CA VAL A 317 -11.62 19.00 17.34
C VAL A 317 -11.62 17.89 16.29
N PHE A 318 -10.87 18.04 15.21
CA PHE A 318 -10.82 17.07 14.11
C PHE A 318 -10.55 15.63 14.56
N PRO A 319 -9.60 15.32 15.46
CA PRO A 319 -9.36 13.96 15.92
C PRO A 319 -10.59 13.26 16.49
N LYS A 320 -11.43 13.98 17.24
CA LYS A 320 -12.68 13.42 17.80
C LYS A 320 -13.68 13.11 16.71
N GLN A 321 -13.79 13.98 15.71
CA GLN A 321 -14.65 13.77 14.54
C GLN A 321 -14.15 12.61 13.68
N PHE A 322 -12.83 12.46 13.53
CA PHE A 322 -12.23 11.30 12.88
C PHE A 322 -12.58 10.00 13.60
N SER A 323 -12.57 9.96 14.94
CA SER A 323 -12.99 8.77 15.70
C SER A 323 -14.44 8.36 15.40
N THR A 324 -15.35 9.31 15.23
CA THR A 324 -16.74 9.05 14.81
C THR A 324 -16.79 8.37 13.43
N LEU A 325 -16.03 8.88 12.46
CA LEU A 325 -15.95 8.28 11.12
C LEU A 325 -15.32 6.89 11.14
N TRP A 326 -14.27 6.71 11.95
CA TRP A 326 -13.59 5.44 12.09
C TRP A 326 -14.51 4.35 12.68
N ALA A 327 -15.26 4.68 13.74
CA ALA A 327 -16.26 3.79 14.32
C ALA A 327 -17.33 3.40 13.29
N ALA A 328 -17.89 4.37 12.57
CA ALA A 328 -18.87 4.13 11.52
C ALA A 328 -18.32 3.21 10.40
N ASN A 329 -17.06 3.41 9.99
CA ASN A 329 -16.40 2.53 9.03
C ASN A 329 -16.27 1.09 9.54
N MET A 330 -15.94 0.87 10.81
CA MET A 330 -15.85 -0.49 11.38
C MET A 330 -17.22 -1.19 11.39
N ALA A 331 -18.29 -0.47 11.72
CA ALA A 331 -19.66 -1.01 11.59
C ALA A 331 -20.04 -1.32 10.14
N GLY A 332 -19.62 -0.48 9.19
CA GLY A 332 -19.79 -0.72 7.76
C GLY A 332 -19.05 -1.97 7.29
N HIS A 333 -17.79 -2.14 7.69
CA HIS A 333 -17.00 -3.34 7.37
C HIS A 333 -17.58 -4.61 7.98
N ARG A 334 -18.06 -4.56 9.23
CA ARG A 334 -18.77 -5.67 9.87
C ARG A 334 -20.01 -6.08 9.07
N SER A 335 -20.85 -5.12 8.70
CA SER A 335 -22.06 -5.36 7.91
C SER A 335 -21.75 -5.91 6.52
N ARG A 336 -20.78 -5.32 5.80
CA ARG A 336 -20.36 -5.78 4.47
C ARG A 336 -19.80 -7.19 4.52
N THR A 337 -18.96 -7.48 5.50
CA THR A 337 -18.39 -8.83 5.68
C THR A 337 -19.48 -9.85 5.99
N GLY A 338 -20.43 -9.52 6.86
CA GLY A 338 -21.56 -10.38 7.12
C GLY A 338 -22.43 -10.64 5.87
N ALA A 339 -22.69 -9.60 5.07
CA ALA A 339 -23.40 -9.74 3.81
C ALA A 339 -22.67 -10.66 2.81
N LEU A 340 -21.34 -10.53 2.70
CA LEU A 340 -20.50 -11.42 1.86
C LEU A 340 -20.58 -12.88 2.30
N LEU A 341 -20.69 -13.13 3.61
CA LEU A 341 -20.82 -14.47 4.18
C LEU A 341 -22.27 -14.98 4.26
N GLY A 342 -23.25 -14.14 3.89
CA GLY A 342 -24.68 -14.46 3.99
C GLY A 342 -25.20 -14.55 5.43
N ARG A 343 -24.47 -14.05 6.43
CA ARG A 343 -24.86 -14.06 7.84
C ARG A 343 -24.16 -12.96 8.66
N PRO A 344 -24.75 -12.50 9.78
CA PRO A 344 -24.03 -11.62 10.71
C PRO A 344 -22.73 -12.26 11.22
N LEU A 345 -21.73 -11.42 11.49
CA LEU A 345 -20.51 -11.82 12.19
C LEU A 345 -20.76 -11.90 13.69
N THR A 346 -20.08 -12.82 14.36
CA THR A 346 -20.03 -12.91 15.82
C THR A 346 -18.84 -12.15 16.39
N ALA A 347 -18.84 -11.91 17.70
CA ALA A 347 -17.79 -11.14 18.37
C ALA A 347 -16.41 -11.83 18.34
N ASP A 348 -16.36 -13.16 18.25
CA ASP A 348 -15.12 -13.95 18.14
C ASP A 348 -14.56 -14.02 16.71
N GLU A 349 -15.32 -13.53 15.73
CA GLU A 349 -14.94 -13.46 14.32
C GLU A 349 -14.34 -12.11 13.91
N VAL A 350 -14.36 -11.14 14.82
CA VAL A 350 -13.89 -9.77 14.64
C VAL A 350 -12.92 -9.44 15.76
N GLU A 351 -11.86 -8.70 15.45
CA GLU A 351 -10.89 -8.31 16.47
C GLU A 351 -11.53 -7.37 17.52
N PRO A 352 -11.16 -7.47 18.81
CA PRO A 352 -11.86 -6.76 19.89
C PRO A 352 -12.02 -5.26 19.69
N ILE A 353 -10.98 -4.58 19.18
CA ILE A 353 -11.03 -3.14 18.91
C ILE A 353 -12.04 -2.79 17.81
N ASN A 354 -12.08 -3.59 16.74
CA ASN A 354 -12.98 -3.38 15.61
C ASN A 354 -14.43 -3.70 16.01
N TRP A 355 -14.64 -4.73 16.83
CA TRP A 355 -15.96 -5.02 17.41
C TRP A 355 -16.44 -3.87 18.31
N ALA A 356 -15.59 -3.38 19.23
CA ALA A 356 -15.93 -2.28 20.12
C ALA A 356 -16.25 -0.99 19.36
N LEU A 357 -15.50 -0.67 18.30
CA LEU A 357 -15.76 0.48 17.43
C LEU A 357 -17.08 0.31 16.67
N ALA A 358 -17.39 -0.89 16.18
CA ALA A 358 -18.64 -1.17 15.51
C ALA A 358 -19.85 -1.08 16.46
N GLU A 359 -19.71 -1.47 17.72
CA GLU A 359 -20.74 -1.28 18.76
C GLU A 359 -20.92 0.21 19.10
N LEU A 360 -19.83 0.95 19.26
CA LEU A 360 -19.86 2.41 19.49
C LEU A 360 -20.63 3.13 18.38
N ALA A 361 -20.48 2.69 17.13
CA ALA A 361 -21.19 3.26 16.00
C ALA A 361 -22.72 3.18 16.12
N GLY A 362 -23.25 2.17 16.83
CA GLY A 362 -24.69 2.06 17.09
C GLY A 362 -25.27 3.21 17.92
N GLY A 363 -24.41 3.91 18.69
CA GLY A 363 -24.79 5.11 19.45
C GLY A 363 -24.55 6.44 18.72
N ILE A 364 -23.98 6.42 17.51
CA ILE A 364 -23.69 7.63 16.73
C ILE A 364 -24.94 8.04 15.95
N SER A 365 -25.46 9.24 16.21
CA SER A 365 -26.59 9.78 15.44
C SER A 365 -26.19 10.13 14.00
N ALA A 366 -27.15 10.13 13.09
CA ALA A 366 -26.93 10.59 11.71
C ALA A 366 -26.42 12.05 11.66
N GLU A 367 -26.87 12.90 12.59
CA GLU A 367 -26.39 14.28 12.74
C GLU A 367 -24.91 14.33 13.16
N ALA A 368 -24.50 13.51 14.13
CA ALA A 368 -23.11 13.44 14.56
C ALA A 368 -22.20 12.94 13.43
N TYR A 369 -22.65 11.94 12.66
CA TYR A 369 -21.94 11.47 11.47
C TYR A 369 -21.82 12.56 10.40
N ALA A 370 -22.91 13.27 10.08
CA ALA A 370 -22.90 14.38 9.13
C ALA A 370 -21.98 15.53 9.59
N THR A 371 -21.96 15.82 10.89
CA THR A 371 -21.07 16.81 11.50
C THR A 371 -19.60 16.40 11.34
N ALA A 372 -19.30 15.12 11.54
CA ALA A 372 -17.95 14.58 11.36
C ALA A 372 -17.48 14.65 9.90
N LEU A 373 -18.35 14.33 8.95
CA LEU A 373 -18.07 14.55 7.52
C LEU A 373 -17.81 16.03 7.21
N GLY A 374 -18.61 16.93 7.78
CA GLY A 374 -18.40 18.37 7.64
C GLY A 374 -17.06 18.85 8.24
N ALA A 375 -16.59 18.22 9.32
CA ALA A 375 -15.29 18.53 9.91
C ALA A 375 -14.13 18.15 8.99
N VAL A 376 -14.22 17.03 8.27
CA VAL A 376 -13.24 16.66 7.23
C VAL A 376 -13.18 17.74 6.15
N ALA A 377 -14.32 18.25 5.69
CA ALA A 377 -14.36 19.29 4.66
C ALA A 377 -13.74 20.61 5.13
N ARG A 378 -13.93 20.98 6.41
CA ARG A 378 -13.29 22.17 7.00
C ARG A 378 -11.79 21.97 7.17
N PHE A 379 -11.33 20.81 7.64
CA PHE A 379 -9.92 20.52 7.82
C PHE A 379 -9.11 20.55 6.52
N ARG A 380 -9.77 20.26 5.37
CA ARG A 380 -9.15 20.30 4.04
C ARG A 380 -8.96 21.72 3.48
N ARG A 381 -9.66 22.72 4.01
CA ARG A 381 -9.64 24.11 3.55
C ARG A 381 -8.79 24.94 4.49
#